data_AF-A0A7K9MNU8-F1
#
_entry.id   AF-A0A7K9MNU8-F1
#
_cell.length_a   1.000
_cell.length_b   1.000
_cell.length_c   1.000
_cell.angle_alpha   90.00
_cell.angle_beta   90.00
_cell.angle_gamma   90.00
#
_symmetry.space_group_name_H-M   'P 1'
#
loop_
_entity.id
_entity.type
_entity.pdbx_description
1 polymer ?
#
loop_
_entity_poly.entity_id
_entity_poly.type
_entity_poly.pdbx_seq_one_letter_code
_entity_poly.pdbx_strand_id
1 'polypeptide(L)'
;MAVGTQLGLLLWKNFTYRRRQRIQLAIELLWPLFLFFILISVRQSHPPFKQHECHFPNKALPSAGTLPWLQGIVCNMNNPCFRHPTAGEAPGVVGNFDGSILSRLLAEARQVLLRTDGQRLLRSFARLLPALRRLWGSGAQRRALPVRDYLREDETFSRFLRTNTSLPPALVDELMGA
;
A
#
# COMPACT_ATOMS: atom_id res chain seq x y z
N MET A 1 38.30 -43.06 -64.03
CA MET A 1 38.74 -42.96 -62.62
C MET A 1 39.72 -41.79 -62.38
N ALA A 2 39.55 -40.64 -63.05
CA ALA A 2 40.51 -39.53 -62.99
C ALA A 2 40.13 -38.41 -62.00
N VAL A 3 38.85 -38.29 -61.65
CA VAL A 3 38.34 -37.16 -60.85
C VAL A 3 38.80 -37.24 -59.38
N GLY A 4 38.80 -38.45 -58.79
CA GLY A 4 39.19 -38.63 -57.38
C GLY A 4 40.67 -38.36 -57.11
N THR A 5 41.56 -38.76 -58.01
CA THR A 5 43.00 -38.50 -57.90
C THR A 5 43.30 -37.01 -58.06
N GLN A 6 42.63 -36.34 -59.00
CA GLN A 6 42.77 -34.89 -59.22
C GLN A 6 42.21 -34.07 -58.04
N LEU A 7 41.07 -34.49 -57.46
CA LEU A 7 40.49 -33.89 -56.25
C LEU A 7 41.41 -34.05 -55.03
N GLY A 8 41.98 -35.25 -54.84
CA GLY A 8 42.92 -35.51 -53.75
C GLY A 8 44.17 -34.62 -53.82
N LEU A 9 44.70 -34.42 -55.02
CA LEU A 9 45.88 -33.56 -55.23
C LEU A 9 45.55 -32.07 -54.97
N LEU A 10 44.34 -31.62 -55.31
CA LEU A 10 43.84 -30.28 -54.98
C LEU A 10 43.66 -30.07 -53.48
N LEU A 11 43.07 -31.04 -52.77
CA LEU A 11 42.92 -30.98 -51.31
C LEU A 11 44.27 -31.01 -50.61
N TRP A 12 45.19 -31.87 -51.06
CA TRP A 12 46.56 -31.93 -50.55
C TRP A 12 47.29 -30.60 -50.73
N LYS A 13 47.16 -29.98 -51.92
CA LYS A 13 47.71 -28.66 -52.19
C LYS A 13 47.18 -27.64 -51.16
N ASN A 14 45.86 -27.52 -51.03
CA ASN A 14 45.22 -26.57 -50.10
C ASN A 14 45.61 -26.82 -48.63
N PHE A 15 45.66 -28.08 -48.21
CA PHE A 15 46.09 -28.45 -46.86
C PHE A 15 47.56 -28.11 -46.61
N THR A 16 48.43 -28.40 -47.57
CA THR A 16 49.88 -28.12 -47.46
C THR A 16 50.14 -26.61 -47.41
N TYR A 17 49.38 -25.80 -48.15
CA TYR A 17 49.44 -24.33 -48.06
C TYR A 17 49.10 -23.85 -46.65
N ARG A 18 47.97 -24.28 -46.06
CA ARG A 18 47.61 -23.90 -44.68
C ARG A 18 48.59 -24.45 -43.63
N ARG A 19 49.17 -25.64 -43.84
CA ARG A 19 50.18 -26.23 -42.94
C ARG A 19 51.50 -25.45 -42.95
N ARG A 20 51.85 -24.82 -44.06
CA ARG A 20 53.05 -23.95 -44.16
C ARG A 20 52.83 -22.58 -43.52
N GLN A 21 51.61 -22.06 -43.54
CA GLN A 21 51.23 -20.78 -42.91
C GLN A 21 50.70 -20.96 -41.46
N ARG A 22 51.58 -21.39 -40.55
CA ARG A 22 51.21 -21.71 -39.15
C ARG A 22 50.54 -20.56 -38.39
N ILE A 23 51.00 -19.33 -38.61
CA ILE A 23 50.48 -18.13 -37.91
C ILE A 23 49.04 -17.84 -38.34
N GLN A 24 48.77 -17.86 -39.65
CA GLN A 24 47.43 -17.59 -40.19
C GLN A 24 46.41 -18.66 -39.73
N LEU A 25 46.81 -19.94 -39.74
CA LEU A 25 45.97 -21.03 -39.24
C LEU A 25 45.67 -20.88 -37.74
N ALA A 26 46.65 -20.46 -36.94
CA ALA A 26 46.45 -20.23 -35.51
C ALA A 26 45.46 -19.08 -35.25
N ILE A 27 45.59 -17.96 -35.97
CA ILE A 27 44.65 -16.84 -35.86
C ILE A 27 43.25 -17.25 -36.31
N GLU A 28 43.12 -17.98 -37.41
CA GLU A 28 41.84 -18.49 -37.93
C GLU A 28 41.13 -19.41 -36.92
N LEU A 29 41.87 -20.18 -36.12
CA LEU A 29 41.30 -21.04 -35.07
C LEU A 29 41.03 -20.28 -33.76
N LEU A 30 41.93 -19.39 -33.35
CA LEU A 30 41.81 -18.63 -32.11
C LEU A 30 40.75 -17.53 -32.18
N TRP A 31 40.55 -16.94 -33.36
CA TRP A 31 39.56 -15.89 -33.58
C TRP A 31 38.13 -16.29 -33.18
N PRO A 32 37.55 -17.41 -33.68
CA PRO A 32 36.21 -17.83 -33.26
C PRO A 32 36.17 -18.22 -31.77
N LEU A 33 37.23 -18.86 -31.25
CA LEU A 33 37.32 -19.20 -29.82
C LEU A 33 37.25 -17.95 -28.95
N PHE A 34 38.00 -16.90 -29.31
CA PHE A 34 37.99 -15.62 -28.60
C PHE A 34 36.61 -14.97 -28.61
N LEU A 35 35.91 -14.97 -29.76
CA LEU A 35 34.54 -14.47 -29.85
C LEU A 35 33.58 -15.25 -28.93
N PHE A 36 33.69 -16.58 -28.88
CA PHE A 36 32.88 -17.39 -27.97
C PHE A 36 33.18 -17.11 -26.50
N PHE A 37 34.45 -16.92 -26.12
CA PHE A 37 34.83 -16.55 -24.76
C PHE A 37 34.17 -15.23 -24.34
N ILE A 38 34.15 -14.22 -25.22
CA ILE A 38 33.46 -12.95 -24.94
C ILE A 38 31.97 -13.19 -24.74
N LEU A 39 31.31 -13.94 -25.62
CA LEU A 39 29.88 -14.22 -25.51
C LEU A 39 29.51 -14.96 -24.22
N ILE A 40 30.34 -15.93 -23.81
CA ILE A 40 30.15 -16.66 -22.55
C ILE A 40 30.33 -15.73 -21.35
N SER A 41 31.34 -14.85 -21.38
CA SER A 41 31.57 -13.86 -20.32
C SER A 41 30.41 -12.88 -20.17
N VAL A 42 29.87 -12.37 -21.29
CA VAL A 42 28.67 -11.54 -21.29
C VAL A 42 27.47 -12.31 -20.73
N ARG A 43 27.28 -13.57 -21.15
CA ARG A 43 26.19 -14.43 -20.64
C ARG A 43 26.32 -14.68 -19.13
N GLN A 44 27.53 -14.88 -18.63
CA GLN A 44 27.78 -15.08 -17.20
C GLN A 44 27.52 -13.81 -16.38
N SER A 45 27.73 -12.64 -16.98
CA SER A 45 27.45 -11.33 -16.35
C SER A 45 25.95 -11.05 -16.22
N HIS A 46 25.11 -11.68 -17.06
CA HIS A 46 23.65 -11.54 -17.05
C HIS A 46 22.96 -12.88 -16.77
N PRO A 47 22.98 -13.37 -15.51
CA PRO A 47 22.27 -14.58 -15.15
C PRO A 47 20.75 -14.43 -15.40
N PRO A 48 20.04 -15.52 -15.75
CA PRO A 48 18.61 -15.45 -16.02
C PRO A 48 17.83 -15.05 -14.77
N PHE A 49 16.96 -14.06 -14.91
CA PHE A 49 16.09 -13.60 -13.83
C PHE A 49 14.92 -14.58 -13.66
N LYS A 50 14.91 -15.32 -12.56
CA LYS A 50 13.84 -16.29 -12.26
C LYS A 50 12.71 -15.57 -11.52
N GLN A 51 11.55 -15.48 -12.15
CA GLN A 51 10.33 -15.02 -11.51
C GLN A 51 9.45 -16.22 -11.16
N HIS A 52 8.81 -16.13 -10.00
CA HIS A 52 7.79 -17.09 -9.59
C HIS A 52 6.47 -16.78 -10.32
N GLU A 53 5.54 -17.73 -10.32
CA GLU A 53 4.17 -17.48 -10.75
C GLU A 53 3.60 -16.33 -9.92
N CYS A 54 3.25 -15.24 -10.60
CA CYS A 54 2.98 -13.96 -9.98
C CYS A 54 1.49 -13.69 -9.94
N HIS A 55 0.94 -13.65 -8.73
CA HIS A 55 -0.46 -13.36 -8.48
C HIS A 55 -0.61 -11.91 -8.02
N PHE A 56 -1.63 -11.24 -8.53
CA PHE A 56 -1.88 -9.82 -8.24
C PHE A 56 -3.24 -9.64 -7.59
N PRO A 57 -3.32 -8.87 -6.50
CA PRO A 57 -4.60 -8.55 -5.91
C PRO A 57 -5.41 -7.66 -6.86
N ASN A 58 -6.71 -7.91 -6.92
CA ASN A 58 -7.63 -7.11 -7.71
C ASN A 58 -7.68 -5.64 -7.23
N LYS A 59 -7.75 -4.70 -8.18
CA LYS A 59 -7.96 -3.28 -7.90
C LYS A 59 -9.40 -2.92 -8.22
N ALA A 60 -10.13 -2.48 -7.20
CA ALA A 60 -11.49 -2.00 -7.37
C ALA A 60 -11.48 -0.64 -8.12
N LEU A 61 -12.39 -0.50 -9.07
CA LEU A 61 -12.71 0.79 -9.68
C LEU A 61 -13.63 1.60 -8.75
N PRO A 62 -13.69 2.93 -8.89
CA PRO A 62 -14.59 3.77 -8.08
C PRO A 62 -16.06 3.32 -8.11
N SER A 63 -16.49 2.67 -9.20
CA SER A 63 -17.85 2.12 -9.36
C SER A 63 -18.17 0.96 -8.41
N ALA A 64 -17.17 0.23 -7.91
CA ALA A 64 -17.35 -0.83 -6.92
C ALA A 64 -17.46 -0.28 -5.48
N GLY A 65 -17.24 1.02 -5.29
CA GLY A 65 -17.27 1.72 -4.01
C GLY A 65 -16.00 2.51 -3.74
N THR A 66 -16.13 3.65 -3.07
CA THR A 66 -15.00 4.55 -2.76
C THR A 66 -14.01 3.94 -1.76
N LEU A 67 -14.49 3.19 -0.77
CA LEU A 67 -13.64 2.49 0.19
C LEU A 67 -12.76 1.40 -0.45
N PRO A 68 -13.31 0.39 -1.16
CA PRO A 68 -12.48 -0.64 -1.79
C PRO A 68 -11.54 -0.04 -2.85
N TRP A 69 -11.95 1.02 -3.54
CA TRP A 69 -11.08 1.78 -4.45
C TRP A 69 -9.88 2.41 -3.74
N LEU A 70 -10.12 3.17 -2.65
CA LEU A 70 -9.04 3.79 -1.86
C LEU A 70 -8.13 2.74 -1.21
N GLN A 71 -8.70 1.66 -0.69
CA GLN A 71 -7.92 0.53 -0.16
C GLN A 71 -7.03 -0.08 -1.24
N GLY A 72 -7.54 -0.25 -2.46
CA GLY A 72 -6.76 -0.73 -3.59
C GLY A 72 -5.58 0.19 -3.97
N ILE A 73 -5.76 1.52 -3.87
CA ILE A 73 -4.68 2.48 -4.14
C ILE A 73 -3.64 2.44 -3.02
N VAL A 74 -4.07 2.54 -1.76
CA VAL A 74 -3.17 2.68 -0.61
C VAL A 74 -2.45 1.38 -0.29
N CYS A 75 -3.14 0.24 -0.31
CA CYS A 75 -2.56 -1.05 0.07
C CYS A 75 -1.75 -1.71 -1.07
N ASN A 76 -2.11 -1.47 -2.34
CA ASN A 76 -1.47 -2.12 -3.50
C ASN A 76 -0.75 -1.14 -4.43
N MET A 77 -0.18 -0.05 -3.89
CA MET A 77 0.46 1.00 -4.69
C MET A 77 1.68 0.51 -5.48
N ASN A 78 2.46 -0.40 -4.89
CA ASN A 78 3.70 -0.91 -5.48
C ASN A 78 3.52 -2.22 -6.29
N ASN A 79 2.27 -2.62 -6.57
CA ASN A 79 1.93 -3.90 -7.21
C ASN A 79 2.79 -5.08 -6.72
N PRO A 80 2.70 -5.45 -5.43
CA PRO A 80 3.44 -6.60 -4.92
C PRO A 80 3.01 -7.87 -5.65
N CYS A 81 4.00 -8.67 -6.02
CA CYS A 81 3.84 -9.95 -6.67
C CYS A 81 3.76 -11.06 -5.60
N PHE A 82 2.66 -11.81 -5.57
CA PHE A 82 2.48 -12.92 -4.63
C PHE A 82 2.76 -14.26 -5.30
N ARG A 83 3.35 -15.20 -4.55
CA ARG A 83 3.61 -16.59 -5.00
C ARG A 83 2.38 -17.48 -5.08
N HIS A 84 1.30 -17.08 -4.43
CA HIS A 84 0.08 -17.87 -4.32
C HIS A 84 -1.12 -17.02 -4.71
N PRO A 85 -2.19 -17.64 -5.24
CA PRO A 85 -3.40 -16.93 -5.63
C PRO A 85 -3.93 -16.07 -4.49
N THR A 86 -4.28 -14.82 -4.82
CA THR A 86 -4.93 -13.92 -3.86
C THR A 86 -6.41 -14.29 -3.72
N ALA A 87 -7.05 -13.96 -2.59
CA ALA A 87 -8.44 -14.33 -2.34
C ALA A 87 -9.40 -13.83 -3.44
N GLY A 88 -9.12 -12.65 -4.02
CA GLY A 88 -9.89 -12.07 -5.13
C GLY A 88 -9.69 -12.75 -6.50
N GLU A 89 -8.76 -13.71 -6.62
CA GLU A 89 -8.64 -14.55 -7.83
C GLU A 89 -9.53 -15.82 -7.74
N ALA A 90 -10.02 -16.16 -6.55
CA ALA A 90 -10.90 -17.30 -6.37
C ALA A 90 -12.31 -17.00 -6.92
N PRO A 91 -12.97 -17.97 -7.59
CA PRO A 91 -14.30 -17.76 -8.13
C PRO A 91 -15.31 -17.47 -7.00
N GLY A 92 -16.09 -16.40 -7.17
CA GLY A 92 -17.11 -15.99 -6.20
C GLY A 92 -16.63 -15.06 -5.09
N VAL A 93 -15.32 -14.76 -4.99
CA VAL A 93 -14.76 -13.81 -4.02
C VAL A 93 -14.25 -12.58 -4.76
N VAL A 94 -14.73 -11.39 -4.39
CA VAL A 94 -14.46 -10.13 -5.11
C VAL A 94 -13.56 -9.18 -4.31
N GLY A 95 -13.19 -9.53 -3.08
CA GLY A 95 -12.44 -8.68 -2.16
C GLY A 95 -11.18 -9.34 -1.62
N ASN A 96 -10.08 -8.59 -1.57
CA ASN A 96 -8.84 -9.00 -0.90
C ASN A 96 -8.68 -8.38 0.51
N PHE A 97 -9.58 -7.49 0.91
CA PHE A 97 -9.40 -6.61 2.07
C PHE A 97 -10.37 -6.87 3.24
N ASP A 98 -11.13 -7.96 3.22
CA ASP A 98 -12.14 -8.28 4.25
C ASP A 98 -11.54 -8.48 5.65
N GLY A 99 -10.25 -8.78 5.74
CA GLY A 99 -9.50 -8.88 7.00
C GLY A 99 -8.96 -7.55 7.54
N SER A 100 -9.07 -6.45 6.79
CA SER A 100 -8.47 -5.17 7.18
C SER A 100 -9.22 -4.53 8.36
N ILE A 101 -8.49 -3.93 9.30
CA ILE A 101 -9.08 -3.22 10.47
C ILE A 101 -10.09 -2.18 10.00
N LEU A 102 -9.80 -1.46 8.92
CA LEU A 102 -10.69 -0.44 8.36
C LEU A 102 -12.00 -1.03 7.84
N SER A 103 -11.96 -2.18 7.15
CA SER A 103 -13.18 -2.87 6.71
C SER A 103 -14.03 -3.36 7.88
N ARG A 104 -13.39 -3.91 8.92
CA ARG A 104 -14.05 -4.38 10.14
C ARG A 104 -14.70 -3.24 10.92
N LEU A 105 -13.97 -2.15 11.15
CA LEU A 105 -14.49 -0.96 11.82
C LEU A 105 -15.68 -0.35 11.06
N LEU A 106 -15.63 -0.32 9.73
CA LEU A 106 -16.74 0.18 8.94
C LEU A 106 -17.97 -0.75 9.03
N ALA A 107 -17.76 -2.07 9.01
CA ALA A 107 -18.82 -3.05 9.18
C ALA A 107 -19.48 -2.94 10.56
N GLU A 108 -18.69 -2.84 11.63
CA GLU A 108 -19.17 -2.64 13.00
C GLU A 108 -19.90 -1.30 13.16
N ALA A 109 -19.32 -0.21 12.64
CA ALA A 109 -19.96 1.12 12.68
C ALA A 109 -21.32 1.10 11.97
N ARG A 110 -21.39 0.47 10.79
CA ARG A 110 -22.65 0.31 10.05
C ARG A 110 -23.67 -0.51 10.85
N GLN A 111 -23.24 -1.59 11.49
CA GLN A 111 -24.11 -2.45 12.28
C GLN A 111 -24.67 -1.72 13.52
N VAL A 112 -23.84 -0.93 14.20
CA VAL A 112 -24.27 -0.09 15.33
C VAL A 112 -25.25 1.01 14.88
N LEU A 113 -24.99 1.63 13.73
CA LEU A 113 -25.84 2.69 13.16
C LEU A 113 -27.21 2.18 12.69
N LEU A 114 -27.26 0.98 12.12
CA LEU A 114 -28.50 0.36 11.63
C LEU A 114 -29.35 -0.25 12.76
N ARG A 115 -28.80 -0.42 13.96
CA ARG A 115 -29.57 -0.86 15.12
C ARG A 115 -30.58 0.23 15.51
N THR A 116 -31.72 -0.15 16.08
CA THR A 116 -32.81 0.76 16.50
C THR A 116 -32.36 1.90 17.40
N ASP A 117 -31.32 1.69 18.21
CA ASP A 117 -30.71 2.71 19.08
C ASP A 117 -29.67 3.60 18.39
N GLY A 118 -29.27 3.30 17.15
CA GLY A 118 -28.32 4.09 16.37
C GLY A 118 -28.79 5.54 16.17
N GLN A 119 -30.09 5.74 15.92
CA GLN A 119 -30.67 7.09 15.85
C GLN A 119 -30.60 7.83 17.19
N ARG A 120 -30.75 7.14 18.32
CA ARG A 120 -30.61 7.75 19.65
C ARG A 120 -29.17 8.15 19.90
N LEU A 121 -28.21 7.26 19.59
CA LEU A 121 -26.78 7.54 19.68
C LEU A 121 -26.35 8.74 18.84
N LEU A 122 -26.82 8.82 17.58
CA LEU A 122 -26.54 9.95 16.70
C LEU A 122 -27.09 11.27 17.26
N ARG A 123 -28.32 11.27 17.79
CA ARG A 123 -28.90 12.47 18.43
C ARG A 123 -28.15 12.88 19.68
N SER A 124 -27.78 11.92 20.52
CA SER A 124 -26.97 12.18 21.73
C SER A 124 -25.61 12.75 21.37
N PHE A 125 -24.94 12.19 20.37
CA PHE A 125 -23.66 12.68 19.89
C PHE A 125 -23.79 14.07 19.27
N ALA A 126 -24.83 14.33 18.46
CA ALA A 126 -25.11 15.64 17.90
C ALA A 126 -25.37 16.72 18.98
N ARG A 127 -25.98 16.34 20.11
CA ARG A 127 -26.13 17.24 21.28
C ARG A 127 -24.80 17.55 21.97
N LEU A 128 -23.85 16.61 21.98
CA LEU A 128 -22.54 16.75 22.64
C LEU A 128 -21.46 17.36 21.73
N LEU A 129 -21.62 17.26 20.40
CA LEU A 129 -20.65 17.74 19.42
C LEU A 129 -20.27 19.22 19.58
N PRO A 130 -21.20 20.16 19.89
CA PRO A 130 -20.86 21.56 20.10
C PRO A 130 -19.95 21.77 21.32
N ALA A 131 -20.19 21.02 22.41
CA ALA A 131 -19.38 21.08 23.62
C ALA A 131 -17.98 20.50 23.38
N LEU A 132 -17.90 19.36 22.69
CA LEU A 132 -16.63 18.74 22.28
C LEU A 132 -15.82 19.61 21.31
N ARG A 133 -16.48 20.29 20.37
CA ARG A 133 -15.82 21.21 19.43
C ARG A 133 -15.22 22.42 20.13
N ARG A 134 -15.88 22.94 21.17
CA ARG A 134 -15.36 24.01 22.03
C ARG A 134 -14.16 23.54 22.88
N LEU A 135 -14.21 22.30 23.40
CA LEU A 135 -13.09 21.67 24.12
C LEU A 135 -11.90 21.37 23.22
N TRP A 136 -12.12 20.92 21.99
CA TRP A 136 -11.04 20.60 21.05
C TRP A 136 -10.41 21.86 20.46
N GLY A 137 -11.23 22.87 20.12
CA GLY A 137 -10.75 24.18 19.64
C GLY A 137 -9.92 24.95 20.68
N SER A 138 -10.14 24.69 21.97
CA SER A 138 -9.33 25.24 23.07
C SER A 138 -8.05 24.43 23.36
N GLY A 139 -7.78 23.36 22.60
CA GLY A 139 -6.59 22.52 22.72
C GLY A 139 -5.25 23.25 22.51
N ALA A 140 -5.26 24.46 21.95
CA ALA A 140 -4.08 25.31 21.85
C ALA A 140 -3.71 26.00 23.19
N GLN A 141 -4.64 26.12 24.15
CA GLN A 141 -4.44 26.87 25.39
C GLN A 141 -4.87 26.03 26.60
N ARG A 142 -4.09 25.00 26.98
CA ARG A 142 -4.28 24.22 28.23
C ARG A 142 -3.94 25.03 29.50
N ARG A 143 -4.41 26.27 29.61
CA ARG A 143 -4.29 27.09 30.82
C ARG A 143 -5.65 27.74 31.08
N ALA A 144 -6.37 27.16 32.03
CA ALA A 144 -7.67 27.57 32.57
C ALA A 144 -8.82 27.68 31.55
N LEU A 145 -9.68 26.66 31.50
CA LEU A 145 -10.96 26.71 30.81
C LEU A 145 -11.96 27.48 31.70
N PRO A 146 -12.56 28.59 31.24
CA PRO A 146 -13.54 29.33 32.02
C PRO A 146 -14.83 28.51 32.15
N VAL A 147 -15.24 28.24 33.39
CA VAL A 147 -16.37 27.35 33.73
C VAL A 147 -17.69 27.85 33.15
N ARG A 148 -17.86 29.18 33.04
CA ARG A 148 -19.02 29.86 32.45
C ARG A 148 -19.41 29.36 31.05
N ASP A 149 -18.46 28.94 30.23
CA ASP A 149 -18.73 28.55 28.83
C ASP A 149 -19.43 27.18 28.72
N TYR A 150 -19.54 26.45 29.84
CA TYR A 150 -20.09 25.11 29.95
C TYR A 150 -21.31 25.01 30.87
N LEU A 151 -21.56 26.03 31.69
CA LEU A 151 -22.70 26.07 32.61
C LEU A 151 -23.98 26.39 31.84
N ARG A 152 -24.98 25.49 31.92
CA ARG A 152 -26.34 25.77 31.46
C ARG A 152 -27.21 26.27 32.60
N GLU A 153 -28.03 27.27 32.29
CA GLU A 153 -29.03 27.77 33.23
C GLU A 153 -30.04 26.65 33.57
N ASP A 154 -30.50 26.62 34.83
CA ASP A 154 -31.47 25.68 35.39
C ASP A 154 -31.10 24.19 35.45
N GLU A 155 -29.82 23.85 35.24
CA GLU A 155 -29.30 22.51 35.56
C GLU A 155 -28.97 22.33 37.04
N THR A 156 -28.85 21.07 37.49
CA THR A 156 -28.61 20.71 38.90
C THR A 156 -27.40 21.41 39.50
N PHE A 157 -26.32 21.57 38.74
CA PHE A 157 -25.11 22.24 39.20
C PHE A 157 -25.26 23.76 39.27
N SER A 158 -25.92 24.40 38.30
CA SER A 158 -26.16 25.86 38.35
C SER A 158 -27.17 26.22 39.45
N ARG A 159 -28.16 25.36 39.71
CA ARG A 159 -29.06 25.48 40.86
C ARG A 159 -28.30 25.28 42.19
N PHE A 160 -27.43 24.27 42.29
CA PHE A 160 -26.61 24.04 43.47
C PHE A 160 -25.70 25.25 43.79
N LEU A 161 -25.05 25.82 42.77
CA LEU A 161 -24.23 27.02 42.89
C LEU A 161 -25.03 28.20 43.43
N ARG A 162 -26.28 28.41 42.98
CA ARG A 162 -27.13 29.51 43.44
C ARG A 162 -27.78 29.31 44.81
N THR A 163 -28.16 28.08 45.17
CA THR A 163 -29.02 27.85 46.36
C THR A 163 -28.30 27.25 47.56
N ASN A 164 -27.19 26.53 47.37
CA ASN A 164 -26.63 25.68 48.43
C ASN A 164 -25.11 25.83 48.61
N THR A 165 -24.49 26.81 47.95
CA THR A 165 -23.09 27.12 48.21
C THR A 165 -22.95 28.25 49.22
N SER A 166 -21.92 28.17 50.05
CA SER A 166 -21.50 29.25 50.96
C SER A 166 -20.74 30.37 50.23
N LEU A 167 -20.93 30.50 48.91
CA LEU A 167 -20.23 31.49 48.09
C LEU A 167 -21.00 32.81 48.05
N PRO A 168 -20.32 33.96 48.00
CA PRO A 168 -20.97 35.26 47.81
C PRO A 168 -21.73 35.30 46.48
N PRO A 169 -22.93 35.91 46.42
CA PRO A 169 -23.75 35.93 45.20
C PRO A 169 -23.01 36.57 44.01
N ALA A 170 -22.20 37.61 44.27
CA ALA A 170 -21.38 38.27 43.26
C ALA A 170 -20.36 37.33 42.58
N LEU A 171 -19.80 36.36 43.32
CA LEU A 171 -18.86 35.39 42.77
C LEU A 171 -19.60 34.33 41.93
N VAL A 172 -20.81 33.97 42.34
CA VAL A 172 -21.68 33.04 41.59
C VAL A 172 -22.12 33.68 40.27
N ASP A 173 -22.43 34.97 40.27
CA ASP A 173 -22.78 35.73 39.07
C ASP A 173 -21.57 35.89 38.13
N GLU A 174 -20.37 36.14 38.67
CA GLU A 174 -19.12 36.16 37.88
C GLU A 174 -18.78 34.78 37.25
N LEU A 175 -19.07 33.69 37.96
CA LEU A 175 -18.90 32.31 37.48
C LEU A 175 -19.95 31.90 36.43
N MET A 176 -21.15 32.47 36.49
CA MET A 176 -22.25 32.22 35.54
C MET A 176 -22.24 33.20 34.35
N GLY A 177 -21.51 34.32 34.44
CA GLY A 177 -21.37 35.31 33.38
C GLY A 177 -22.54 36.29 33.23
N ALA A 178 -23.16 36.69 34.35
CA ALA A 178 -24.14 37.77 34.41
C ALA A 178 -23.48 39.11 34.80
#